data_AF-A0A450S957-F1
#
_entry.id   AF-A0A450S957-F1
#
_cell.length_a   1.000
_cell.length_b   1.000
_cell.length_c   1.000
_cell.angle_alpha   90.00
_cell.angle_beta   90.00
_cell.angle_gamma   90.00
#
_symmetry.space_group_name_H-M   'P 1'
#
loop_
_entity.id
_entity.type
_entity.pdbx_description
1 polymer ?
#
loop_
_entity_poly.entity_id
_entity_poly.type
_entity_poly.pdbx_seq_one_letter_code
_entity_poly.pdbx_strand_id
1 'polypeptide(L)' 'MAWVYLTLEKAIEIHQKTVDVSGGGSPGHLDIGKLDSALQHIQNDDYYPTFDTKLTHLFFGACKLLQIPV' A
#
# COMPACT_ATOMS: atom_id res chain seq x y z
N MET A 1 -0.81 12.90 -18.88
CA MET A 1 -1.57 12.93 -17.61
C MET A 1 -0.56 12.82 -16.48
N ALA A 2 -0.71 13.61 -15.41
CA ALA A 2 0.16 13.49 -14.24
C ALA A 2 -0.42 12.44 -13.28
N TRP A 3 0.38 11.47 -12.86
CA TRP A 3 -0.01 10.50 -11.85
C TRP A 3 0.09 11.12 -10.45
N VAL A 4 -0.85 10.77 -9.57
CA VAL A 4 -0.80 11.11 -8.16
C VAL A 4 -0.47 9.84 -7.38
N TYR A 5 0.64 9.86 -6.65
CA TYR A 5 1.10 8.71 -5.87
C TYR A 5 0.83 8.91 -4.38
N LEU A 6 0.61 7.80 -3.67
CA LEU A 6 0.50 7.78 -2.21
C LEU A 6 1.87 7.93 -1.58
N THR A 7 1.96 8.73 -0.52
CA THR A 7 3.14 8.74 0.34
C THR A 7 3.08 7.60 1.35
N LEU A 8 4.24 7.17 1.84
CA LEU A 8 4.34 6.14 2.88
C LEU A 8 3.54 6.52 4.13
N GLU A 9 3.70 7.76 4.60
CA GLU A 9 2.97 8.30 5.74
C GLU A 9 1.45 8.19 5.55
N LYS A 10 0.96 8.51 4.35
CA LYS A 10 -0.46 8.43 4.04
C LYS A 10 -0.97 6.99 4.02
N ALA A 11 -0.17 6.07 3.50
CA ALA A 11 -0.50 4.64 3.49
C ALA A 11 -0.59 4.07 4.93
N ILE A 12 0.33 4.48 5.81
CA ILE A 12 0.31 4.10 7.24
C ILE A 12 -0.92 4.69 7.94
N GLU A 13 -1.23 5.97 7.72
CA GLU A 13 -2.41 6.64 8.30
C GLU A 13 -3.71 5.93 7.89
N ILE A 14 -3.86 5.59 6.61
CA ILE A 14 -5.04 4.87 6.09
C ILE A 14 -5.14 3.48 6.72
N HIS A 15 -4.03 2.77 6.83
CA HIS A 15 -4.02 1.45 7.46
C HIS A 15 -4.44 1.53 8.93
N GLN A 16 -3.88 2.46 9.70
CA GLN A 16 -4.22 2.65 11.11
C GLN A 16 -5.71 2.95 11.28
N LYS A 17 -6.25 3.88 10.48
CA LYS A 17 -7.70 4.18 10.47
C LYS A 17 -8.56 2.97 10.15
N THR A 18 -8.09 2.10 9.25
CA THR A 18 -8.83 0.89 8.87
C THR A 18 -8.94 -0.05 10.07
N VAL A 19 -7.83 -0.29 10.78
CA VAL A 19 -7.78 -1.12 12.00
C VAL A 19 -8.68 -0.54 13.10
N ASP A 20 -8.59 0.78 13.31
CA ASP A 20 -9.38 1.48 14.33
C ASP A 20 -10.90 1.37 14.07
N VAL A 21 -11.32 1.46 12.80
CA VAL A 21 -12.73 1.39 12.40
C VAL A 21 -13.25 -0.04 12.31
N SER A 22 -12.44 -1.01 11.90
CA SER A 22 -12.86 -2.42 11.78
C SER A 22 -13.02 -3.13 13.11
N GLY A 23 -12.57 -2.53 14.22
CA GLY A 23 -12.71 -3.08 15.57
C GLY A 23 -11.96 -4.39 15.79
N GLY A 24 -11.04 -4.74 14.89
CA GLY A 24 -10.33 -6.01 14.86
C GLY A 24 -8.96 -5.84 14.18
N GLY A 25 -7.94 -6.38 14.85
CA GLY A 25 -6.54 -6.37 14.41
C GLY A 25 -5.60 -5.85 15.50
N SER A 26 -4.63 -6.67 15.89
CA SER A 26 -3.38 -6.14 16.46
C SER A 26 -2.72 -5.23 15.41
N PRO A 27 -1.92 -4.20 15.75
CA PRO A 27 -1.03 -3.54 14.79
C PRO A 27 0.01 -4.55 14.28
N GLY A 28 -0.46 -5.50 13.47
CA GLY A 28 0.26 -6.67 13.02
C GLY A 28 1.26 -6.25 11.97
N HIS A 29 2.54 -6.45 12.30
CA HIS A 29 3.70 -6.51 11.42
C HIS A 29 3.58 -5.76 10.09
N LEU A 30 3.39 -4.44 10.16
CA LEU A 30 3.46 -3.59 8.99
C LEU A 30 4.93 -3.55 8.55
N ASP A 31 5.26 -4.27 7.48
CA ASP A 31 6.61 -4.26 6.92
C ASP A 31 6.81 -2.96 6.13
N ILE A 32 7.05 -1.88 6.88
CA ILE A 32 7.18 -0.50 6.38
C ILE A 32 8.21 -0.43 5.25
N GLY A 33 9.33 -1.16 5.37
CA GLY A 33 10.37 -1.16 4.34
C GLY A 33 9.89 -1.77 3.02
N LYS A 34 9.10 -2.84 3.07
CA LYS A 34 8.49 -3.42 1.85
C LYS A 34 7.39 -2.54 1.28
N LEU A 35 6.60 -1.87 2.13
CA LEU A 35 5.56 -0.94 1.69
C LEU A 35 6.17 0.27 0.97
N ASP A 36 7.21 0.86 1.54
CA ASP A 36 7.94 1.97 0.93
C ASP A 36 8.55 1.56 -0.42
N SER A 37 9.20 0.39 -0.46
CA SER A 37 9.75 -0.16 -1.71
C SER A 37 8.69 -0.35 -2.79
N ALA A 38 7.50 -0.86 -2.44
CA ALA A 38 6.40 -1.03 -3.37
C ALA A 38 5.88 0.32 -3.89
N LEU A 39 5.73 1.33 -3.03
CA LEU A 39 5.30 2.68 -3.40
C LEU A 39 6.31 3.40 -4.31
N GLN A 40 7.61 3.15 -4.14
CA GLN A 40 8.64 3.65 -5.07
C GLN A 40 8.61 2.90 -6.41
N HIS A 41 8.47 1.57 -6.38
CA HIS A 41 8.55 0.76 -7.60
C HIS A 41 7.39 1.03 -8.58
N ILE A 42 6.16 1.26 -8.10
CA ILE A 42 5.00 1.54 -8.97
C ILE A 42 5.14 2.81 -9.82
N GLN A 43 6.08 3.69 -9.47
CA GLN A 43 6.39 4.90 -10.22
C GLN A 43 7.22 4.61 -11.48
N ASN A 44 7.78 3.41 -11.61
CA ASN A 44 8.50 3.00 -12.80
C ASN A 44 7.50 2.73 -13.96
N ASP A 45 7.46 3.65 -14.93
CA ASP A 45 6.58 3.56 -16.10
C ASP A 45 7.02 2.48 -17.11
N ASP A 46 8.30 2.08 -17.13
CA ASP A 46 8.77 0.99 -17.99
C ASP A 46 8.26 -0.38 -17.52
N TYR A 47 8.11 -0.54 -16.20
CA TYR A 47 7.58 -1.76 -15.59
C TYR A 47 6.05 -1.74 -15.43
N TYR A 48 5.46 -0.57 -15.18
CA TYR A 48 4.02 -0.40 -14.99
C TYR A 48 3.50 0.72 -15.91
N PRO A 49 3.32 0.44 -17.21
CA PRO A 49 3.03 1.47 -18.20
C PRO A 49 1.59 1.99 -18.13
N THR A 50 0.68 1.27 -17.47
CA THR A 50 -0.75 1.58 -17.45
C THR A 50 -1.28 1.74 -16.03
N PHE A 51 -2.40 2.43 -15.88
CA PHE A 51 -3.02 2.63 -14.57
C PHE A 51 -3.40 1.30 -13.90
N ASP A 52 -3.97 0.36 -14.65
CA ASP A 52 -4.39 -0.94 -14.15
C ASP A 52 -3.20 -1.77 -13.66
N THR A 53 -2.05 -1.72 -14.33
CA THR A 53 -0.85 -2.43 -13.89
C THR A 53 -0.26 -1.84 -12.61
N LYS A 54 -0.22 -0.50 -12.49
CA LYS A 54 0.17 0.20 -11.25
C LYS A 54 -0.78 -0.13 -10.09
N LEU A 55 -2.09 -0.06 -10.34
CA LEU A 55 -3.12 -0.32 -9.33
C LEU A 55 -3.10 -1.77 -8.85
N THR A 56 -2.95 -2.72 -9.78
CA THR A 56 -2.89 -4.16 -9.45
C THR A 56 -1.69 -4.47 -8.57
N HIS A 57 -0.52 -3.92 -8.89
CA HIS A 57 0.68 -4.12 -8.08
C HIS A 57 0.55 -3.52 -6.69
N LEU A 58 0.03 -2.28 -6.61
CA LEU A 58 -0.23 -1.61 -5.33
C LEU A 58 -1.21 -2.41 -4.46
N PHE A 59 -2.33 -2.87 -5.04
CA PHE A 59 -3.36 -3.62 -4.33
C PHE A 59 -2.80 -4.94 -3.77
N PHE A 60 -2.09 -5.71 -4.59
CA PHE A 60 -1.51 -6.97 -4.16
C PHE A 60 -0.43 -6.78 -3.09
N GLY A 61 0.42 -5.75 -3.25
CA GLY A 61 1.40 -5.36 -2.26
C GLY A 61 0.75 -4.98 -0.93
N ALA A 62 -0.25 -4.10 -0.96
CA ALA A 62 -0.99 -3.67 0.21
C ALA A 62 -1.66 -4.85 0.93
N CYS A 63 -2.42 -5.70 0.24
CA CYS A 63 -3.09 -6.86 0.87
C CYS A 63 -2.10 -7.85 1.50
N LYS A 64 -0.91 -8.01 0.92
CA LYS A 64 0.12 -8.92 1.46
C LYS A 64 0.88 -8.32 2.64
N LEU A 65 1.11 -7.01 2.64
CA LEU A 65 1.94 -6.31 3.61
C LEU A 65 1.13 -5.74 4.80
N LEU A 66 -0.17 -5.51 4.60
CA LEU A 66 -1.07 -4.90 5.56
C LEU A 66 -2.03 -5.92 6.18
N GLN A 67 -1.59 -7.16 6.37
CA GLN A 67 -2.45 -8.21 6.90
C GLN A 67 -3.00 -7.84 8.27
N ILE A 68 -4.31 -7.64 8.34
CA ILE A 68 -5.05 -7.53 9.59
C ILE A 68 -5.34 -8.96 10.04
N PRO A 69 -4.69 -9.47 11.10
CA PRO A 69 -5.07 -10.77 11.64
C PRO A 69 -6.46 -10.64 12.24
N VAL A 70 -7.43 -11.34 11.63
CA VAL A 70 -8.76 -11.59 12.19
C VAL A 70 -8.71 -12.66 13.27
#